data_AF-A0A942FFC1-F1
#
_entry.id   AF-A0A942FFC1-F1
#
_cell.length_a   1.000
_cell.length_b   1.000
_cell.length_c   1.000
_cell.angle_alpha   90.00
_cell.angle_beta   90.00
_cell.angle_gamma   90.00
#
_symmetry.space_group_name_H-M   'P 1'
#
loop_
_entity.id
_entity.type
_entity.pdbx_description
1 polymer ?
#
loop_
_entity_poly.entity_id
_entity_poly.type
_entity_poly.pdbx_seq_one_letter_code
_entity_poly.pdbx_strand_id
1 'polypeptide(L)'
;MVKKICLILVIAFLTLFLKDMAQCQNMKEGLWEITSKTEVPGMPMKMPPQTYTHCLTKKDMVPQKEEPGQECKMVKHDIKGDTVSWLIECKTKEGPAVFNGKITYKGETFEGVIKMKQSDMEMTQNLSGKWIGKCQK
;
A
#
# COMPACT_ATOMS: atom_id res chain seq x y z
N MET A 1 43.38 23.40 26.71
CA MET A 1 42.00 22.92 26.96
C MET A 1 41.06 23.05 25.75
N VAL A 2 41.27 24.00 24.83
CA VAL A 2 40.42 24.24 23.64
C VAL A 2 40.37 23.05 22.65
N LYS A 3 41.48 22.33 22.44
CA LYS A 3 41.56 21.16 21.53
C LYS A 3 40.66 19.99 21.92
N LYS A 4 40.48 19.73 23.23
CA LYS A 4 39.61 18.64 23.73
C LYS A 4 38.12 18.99 23.61
N ILE A 5 37.79 20.28 23.77
CA ILE A 5 36.42 20.80 23.63
C ILE A 5 35.99 20.76 22.16
N CYS A 6 36.90 21.05 21.23
CA CYS A 6 36.62 20.96 19.79
C CYS A 6 36.41 19.51 19.32
N LEU A 7 37.13 18.53 19.89
CA LEU A 7 36.99 17.12 19.52
C LEU A 7 35.65 16.52 19.98
N ILE A 8 35.10 16.98 21.11
CA ILE A 8 33.82 16.50 21.66
C ILE A 8 32.63 17.08 20.87
N LEU A 9 32.75 18.30 20.35
CA LEU A 9 31.70 18.94 19.54
C LEU A 9 31.54 18.31 18.15
N VAL A 10 32.60 17.73 17.58
CA VAL A 10 32.54 17.06 16.26
C VAL A 10 31.90 15.67 16.35
N ILE A 11 32.03 14.97 17.49
CA ILE A 11 31.44 13.64 17.70
C ILE A 11 29.93 13.73 17.99
N ALA A 12 29.46 14.82 18.60
CA ALA A 12 28.04 15.02 18.93
C ALA A 12 27.15 15.37 17.72
N PHE A 13 27.73 15.73 16.57
CA PHE A 13 26.95 16.11 15.37
C PHE A 13 26.77 14.96 14.36
N LEU A 14 27.35 13.78 14.61
CA LEU A 14 27.35 12.64 13.67
C LEU A 14 26.26 11.60 13.96
N THR A 15 25.42 11.77 14.99
CA THR A 15 24.47 10.73 15.45
C THR A 15 23.01 10.94 15.04
N LEU A 16 22.65 11.98 14.28
CA LEU A 16 21.24 12.32 14.00
C LEU A 16 20.92 12.37 12.50
N PHE A 17 21.25 11.29 11.78
CA PHE A 17 20.58 10.97 10.51
C PHE A 17 20.22 9.48 10.46
N LEU A 18 19.59 8.97 11.53
CA LEU A 18 18.73 7.81 11.36
C LEU A 18 17.52 8.30 10.56
N LYS A 19 17.62 8.22 9.23
CA LYS A 19 16.45 8.27 8.36
C LYS A 19 15.59 7.09 8.79
N ASP A 20 14.58 7.38 9.61
CA ASP A 20 13.53 6.44 9.94
C ASP A 20 12.88 6.06 8.61
N MET A 21 13.29 4.91 8.06
CA MET A 21 12.59 4.32 6.93
C MET A 21 11.24 3.94 7.52
N ALA A 22 10.22 4.76 7.27
CA ALA A 22 8.87 4.49 7.73
C ALA A 22 8.47 3.09 7.27
N GLN A 23 8.65 2.12 8.17
CA GLN A 23 8.33 0.72 7.95
C GLN A 23 6.97 0.49 8.58
N CYS A 24 6.07 -0.13 7.82
CA CYS A 24 4.82 -0.60 8.39
C CYS A 24 5.13 -1.81 9.27
N GLN A 25 5.20 -1.55 10.58
CA GLN A 25 5.74 -2.45 11.60
C GLN A 25 4.89 -3.71 11.73
N ASN A 26 3.57 -3.56 11.65
CA ASN A 26 2.60 -4.64 11.79
C ASN A 26 2.26 -5.35 10.48
N MET A 27 3.00 -5.13 9.40
CA MET A 27 2.86 -5.94 8.18
C MET A 27 3.74 -7.19 8.26
N LYS A 28 3.10 -8.36 8.14
CA LYS A 28 3.75 -9.67 8.06
C LYS A 28 3.99 -10.07 6.61
N GLU A 29 5.24 -10.31 6.24
CA GLU A 29 5.57 -10.80 4.90
C GLU A 29 5.06 -12.23 4.70
N GLY A 30 4.58 -12.53 3.49
CA GLY A 30 4.10 -13.86 3.13
C GLY A 30 2.87 -13.86 2.25
N LEU A 31 2.18 -15.00 2.24
CA LEU A 31 0.97 -15.23 1.48
C LEU A 31 -0.25 -14.73 2.28
N TRP A 32 -1.06 -13.91 1.63
CA TRP A 32 -2.28 -13.35 2.18
C TRP A 32 -3.47 -13.84 1.38
N GLU A 33 -4.54 -14.25 2.07
CA GLU A 33 -5.87 -14.40 1.51
C GLU A 33 -6.60 -13.07 1.61
N ILE A 34 -7.08 -12.56 0.48
CA ILE A 34 -7.63 -11.21 0.33
C ILE A 34 -9.03 -11.33 -0.21
N THR A 35 -9.99 -10.76 0.50
CA THR A 35 -11.37 -10.62 0.04
C THR A 35 -11.62 -9.18 -0.36
N SER A 36 -12.13 -8.99 -1.58
CA SER A 36 -12.53 -7.70 -2.13
C SER A 36 -14.05 -7.62 -2.30
N LYS A 37 -14.63 -6.50 -1.87
CA LYS A 37 -16.03 -6.15 -2.06
C LYS A 37 -16.10 -4.84 -2.83
N THR A 38 -16.57 -4.91 -4.06
CA THR A 38 -16.68 -3.74 -4.94
C THR A 38 -18.09 -3.17 -4.89
N GLU A 39 -18.16 -1.85 -4.74
CA GLU A 39 -19.37 -1.05 -4.73
C GLU A 39 -19.32 -0.08 -5.91
N VAL A 40 -20.34 -0.16 -6.77
CA VAL A 40 -20.51 0.70 -7.94
C VAL A 40 -21.78 1.53 -7.73
N PRO A 41 -21.69 2.87 -7.65
CA PRO A 41 -22.87 3.73 -7.55
C PRO A 41 -23.86 3.47 -8.69
N GLY A 42 -25.16 3.46 -8.38
CA GLY A 42 -26.22 3.29 -9.36
C GLY A 42 -26.52 1.83 -9.77
N MET A 43 -25.76 0.84 -9.30
CA MET A 43 -26.16 -0.57 -9.45
C MET A 43 -27.01 -1.05 -8.27
N PRO A 44 -28.20 -1.65 -8.52
CA PRO A 44 -29.10 -2.12 -7.46
C PRO A 44 -28.61 -3.43 -6.79
N MET A 45 -27.69 -4.17 -7.43
CA MET A 45 -27.17 -5.44 -6.92
C MET A 45 -25.74 -5.27 -6.40
N LYS A 46 -25.49 -5.77 -5.18
CA LYS A 46 -24.13 -5.91 -4.65
C LYS A 46 -23.45 -7.07 -5.35
N MET A 47 -22.29 -6.82 -5.97
CA MET A 47 -21.49 -7.89 -6.56
C MET A 47 -21.00 -8.85 -5.46
N PRO A 48 -20.92 -10.16 -5.75
CA PRO A 48 -20.43 -11.13 -4.77
C PRO A 48 -18.96 -10.82 -4.41
N PRO A 49 -18.57 -10.93 -3.13
CA PRO A 49 -17.19 -10.77 -2.72
C PRO A 49 -16.28 -11.73 -3.47
N GLN A 50 -15.11 -11.25 -3.90
CA GLN A 50 -14.10 -12.05 -4.57
C GLN A 50 -12.94 -12.31 -3.61
N THR A 51 -12.53 -13.57 -3.47
CA THR A 51 -11.38 -13.96 -2.65
C THR A 51 -10.25 -14.48 -3.53
N TYR A 52 -9.05 -14.00 -3.30
CA TYR A 52 -7.84 -14.42 -4.00
C TYR A 52 -6.65 -14.40 -3.04
N THR A 53 -5.56 -15.06 -3.41
CA THR A 53 -4.33 -15.05 -2.63
C THR A 53 -3.26 -14.21 -3.32
N HIS A 54 -2.45 -13.52 -2.53
CA HIS A 54 -1.35 -12.72 -3.06
C HIS A 54 -0.17 -12.69 -2.09
N CYS A 55 1.03 -12.65 -2.65
CA CYS A 55 2.26 -12.59 -1.90
C CYS A 55 2.66 -11.14 -1.66
N LEU A 56 2.76 -10.75 -0.39
CA LEU A 56 3.10 -9.39 0.00
C LEU A 56 4.42 -9.38 0.76
N THR A 57 5.22 -8.35 0.52
CA THR A 57 6.50 -8.10 1.21
C THR A 57 6.52 -6.69 1.76
N LYS A 58 7.48 -6.35 2.62
CA LYS A 58 7.60 -4.96 3.08
C LYS A 58 8.02 -3.98 1.99
N LYS A 59 8.55 -4.48 0.88
CA LYS A 59 8.90 -3.70 -0.30
C LYS A 59 7.72 -3.54 -1.27
N ASP A 60 6.77 -4.46 -1.19
CA ASP A 60 5.58 -4.52 -2.03
C ASP A 60 4.36 -4.89 -1.17
N MET A 61 3.83 -3.85 -0.54
CA MET A 61 2.71 -3.94 0.40
C MET A 61 1.37 -3.65 -0.27
N VAL A 62 1.33 -3.39 -1.57
CA VAL A 62 0.10 -3.04 -2.27
C VAL A 62 -0.39 -4.29 -3.00
N PRO A 63 -1.54 -4.87 -2.61
CA PRO A 63 -2.10 -6.05 -3.29
C PRO A 63 -2.75 -5.63 -4.61
N GLN A 64 -1.94 -5.17 -5.56
CA GLN A 64 -2.39 -4.83 -6.89
C GLN A 64 -2.12 -5.98 -7.85
N LYS A 65 -3.12 -6.28 -8.67
CA LYS A 65 -2.95 -7.11 -9.85
C LYS A 65 -2.51 -6.20 -11.00
N GLU A 66 -1.32 -6.41 -11.54
CA GLU A 66 -0.95 -5.76 -12.80
C GLU A 66 -1.83 -6.32 -13.92
N GLU A 67 -2.63 -5.46 -14.56
CA GLU A 67 -3.39 -5.86 -15.74
C GLU A 67 -2.57 -5.62 -17.00
N PRO A 68 -2.39 -6.63 -17.87
CA PRO A 68 -1.63 -6.47 -19.10
C PRO A 68 -2.31 -5.45 -20.05
N GLY A 69 -1.51 -4.50 -20.56
CA GLY A 69 -1.97 -3.51 -21.54
C GLY A 69 -2.36 -2.14 -20.97
N GLN A 70 -2.10 -1.88 -19.68
CA GLN A 70 -2.27 -0.57 -19.06
C GLN A 70 -0.91 0.05 -18.70
N GLU A 71 -0.68 1.31 -19.08
CA GLU A 71 0.48 2.08 -18.61
C GLU A 71 0.14 2.70 -17.25
N CYS A 72 0.49 2.01 -16.16
CA CYS A 72 0.27 2.49 -14.79
C CYS A 72 1.53 3.11 -14.20
N LYS A 73 1.38 4.27 -13.55
CA LYS A 73 2.44 4.97 -12.81
C LYS A 73 2.02 5.17 -11.37
N MET A 74 2.87 4.77 -10.44
CA MET A 74 2.74 5.13 -9.03
C MET A 74 3.14 6.61 -8.84
N VAL A 75 2.16 7.44 -8.50
CA VAL A 75 2.32 8.89 -8.33
C VAL A 75 2.65 9.24 -6.88
N LYS A 76 2.04 8.50 -5.93
CA LYS A 76 2.29 8.65 -4.50
C LYS A 76 2.34 7.29 -3.83
N HIS A 77 3.22 7.18 -2.85
CA HIS A 77 3.31 6.06 -1.95
C HIS A 77 3.83 6.57 -0.60
N ASP A 78 3.05 6.37 0.44
CA ASP A 78 3.32 6.90 1.78
C ASP A 78 3.06 5.80 2.82
N ILE A 79 3.94 5.71 3.81
CA ILE A 79 3.82 4.78 4.93
C ILE A 79 3.81 5.62 6.21
N LYS A 80 2.74 5.50 6.99
CA LYS A 80 2.56 6.17 8.27
C LYS A 80 2.14 5.17 9.33
N GLY A 81 3.08 4.79 10.19
CA GLY A 81 2.89 3.68 11.11
C GLY A 81 2.52 2.43 10.32
N ASP A 82 1.38 1.81 10.65
CA ASP A 82 0.91 0.60 9.97
C ASP A 82 0.00 0.85 8.76
N THR A 83 -0.12 2.10 8.35
CA THR A 83 -0.96 2.50 7.22
C THR A 83 -0.11 2.76 5.99
N VAL A 84 -0.41 2.05 4.90
CA VAL A 84 0.13 2.28 3.57
C VAL A 84 -0.92 2.99 2.74
N SER A 85 -0.57 4.10 2.10
CA SER A 85 -1.45 4.84 1.18
C SER A 85 -0.75 5.07 -0.14
N TRP A 86 -1.46 4.90 -1.25
CA TRP A 86 -0.89 5.06 -2.58
C TRP A 86 -1.87 5.72 -3.55
N LEU A 87 -1.30 6.35 -4.57
CA LEU A 87 -2.04 6.89 -5.71
C LEU A 87 -1.37 6.40 -6.99
N ILE A 88 -2.15 5.75 -7.84
CA ILE A 88 -1.72 5.22 -9.13
C ILE A 88 -2.57 5.84 -10.21
N GLU A 89 -1.91 6.28 -11.28
CA GLU A 89 -2.56 6.77 -12.49
C GLU A 89 -2.24 5.81 -13.62
N CYS A 90 -3.27 5.25 -14.24
CA CYS A 90 -3.17 4.37 -15.38
C CYS A 90 -3.73 5.05 -16.62
N LYS A 91 -3.03 4.94 -17.75
CA LYS A 91 -3.61 5.22 -19.05
C LYS A 91 -4.26 3.96 -19.58
N THR A 92 -5.58 4.00 -19.78
CA THR A 92 -6.34 2.92 -20.39
C THR A 92 -6.87 3.37 -21.76
N LYS A 93 -7.39 2.43 -22.55
CA LYS A 93 -8.02 2.75 -23.85
C LYS A 93 -9.27 3.62 -23.72
N GLU A 94 -9.90 3.58 -22.56
CA GLU A 94 -11.16 4.27 -22.26
C GLU A 94 -10.93 5.64 -21.60
N GLY A 95 -9.69 5.96 -21.21
CA GLY A 95 -9.32 7.22 -20.58
C GLY A 95 -8.33 7.05 -19.42
N PRO A 96 -7.93 8.15 -18.76
CA PRO A 96 -7.13 8.07 -17.55
C PRO A 96 -7.96 7.48 -16.40
N ALA A 97 -7.38 6.50 -15.71
CA ALA A 97 -7.93 5.91 -14.50
C ALA A 97 -7.03 6.26 -13.29
N VAL A 98 -7.64 6.67 -12.19
CA VAL A 98 -6.95 7.02 -10.94
C VAL A 98 -7.39 6.08 -9.85
N PHE A 99 -6.43 5.43 -9.19
CA PHE A 99 -6.62 4.52 -8.08
C PHE A 99 -5.99 5.11 -6.83
N ASN A 100 -6.82 5.45 -5.85
CA ASN A 100 -6.38 5.95 -4.54
C ASN A 100 -6.68 4.89 -3.49
N GLY A 101 -5.63 4.27 -2.96
CA GLY A 101 -5.72 3.16 -2.03
C GLY A 101 -5.15 3.50 -0.66
N LYS A 102 -5.73 2.88 0.37
CA LYS A 102 -5.24 2.90 1.74
C LYS A 102 -5.45 1.53 2.37
N ILE A 103 -4.40 0.96 2.95
CA ILE A 103 -4.46 -0.27 3.76
C ILE A 103 -3.89 0.03 5.14
N THR A 104 -4.47 -0.56 6.17
CA THR A 104 -3.94 -0.57 7.54
C THR A 104 -3.70 -2.00 7.97
N TYR A 105 -2.44 -2.34 8.25
CA TYR A 105 -2.04 -3.66 8.73
C TYR A 105 -2.18 -3.78 10.25
N LYS A 106 -2.59 -4.97 10.70
CA LYS A 106 -2.82 -5.30 12.12
C LYS A 106 -2.23 -6.69 12.41
N GLY A 107 -0.97 -6.91 12.04
CA GLY A 107 -0.26 -8.17 12.23
C GLY A 107 -0.61 -9.19 11.15
N GLU A 108 -1.53 -10.09 11.45
CA GLU A 108 -1.98 -11.16 10.53
C GLU A 108 -3.27 -10.80 9.79
N THR A 109 -3.79 -9.59 9.98
CA THR A 109 -4.94 -9.08 9.25
C THR A 109 -4.65 -7.71 8.68
N PHE A 110 -5.41 -7.31 7.67
CA PHE A 110 -5.47 -5.92 7.23
C PHE A 110 -6.87 -5.55 6.78
N GLU A 111 -7.16 -4.26 6.83
CA GLU A 111 -8.34 -3.64 6.21
C GLU A 111 -7.88 -2.56 5.24
N GLY A 112 -8.58 -2.42 4.13
CA GLY A 112 -8.25 -1.41 3.14
C GLY A 112 -9.44 -0.92 2.34
N VAL A 113 -9.24 0.22 1.71
CA VAL A 113 -10.17 0.81 0.76
C VAL A 113 -9.41 1.29 -0.45
N ILE A 114 -9.93 0.98 -1.64
CA ILE A 114 -9.44 1.51 -2.91
C ILE A 114 -10.59 2.26 -3.56
N LYS A 115 -10.37 3.54 -3.87
CA LYS A 115 -11.27 4.34 -4.68
C LYS A 115 -10.70 4.43 -6.08
N MET A 116 -11.49 4.00 -7.05
CA MET A 116 -11.18 4.14 -8.46
C MET A 116 -12.04 5.22 -9.07
N LYS A 117 -11.43 6.07 -9.90
CA LYS A 117 -12.12 7.05 -10.72
C LYS A 117 -11.64 6.93 -12.16
N GLN A 118 -12.58 6.79 -13.09
CA GLN A 118 -12.29 6.74 -14.53
C GLN A 118 -13.45 7.40 -15.26
N SER A 119 -13.17 8.53 -15.93
CA SER A 119 -14.21 9.37 -16.53
C SER A 119 -15.31 9.72 -15.50
N ASP A 120 -16.59 9.46 -15.82
CA ASP A 120 -17.73 9.69 -14.92
C ASP A 120 -18.03 8.51 -13.99
N MET A 121 -17.25 7.42 -14.06
CA MET A 121 -17.40 6.26 -13.20
C MET A 121 -16.53 6.39 -11.95
N GLU A 122 -17.15 6.19 -10.78
CA GLU A 122 -16.47 6.02 -9.51
C GLU A 122 -16.78 4.63 -8.95
N MET A 123 -15.77 3.95 -8.42
CA MET A 123 -15.95 2.66 -7.76
C MET A 123 -15.20 2.64 -6.43
N THR A 124 -15.79 2.01 -5.43
CA THR A 124 -15.14 1.80 -4.14
C THR A 124 -14.96 0.30 -3.91
N GLN A 125 -13.74 -0.12 -3.62
CA GLN A 125 -13.41 -1.49 -3.25
C GLN A 125 -12.99 -1.53 -1.80
N ASN A 126 -13.71 -2.31 -1.00
CA ASN A 126 -13.34 -2.60 0.38
C ASN A 126 -12.56 -3.92 0.40
N LEU A 127 -11.38 -3.90 1.01
CA LEU A 127 -10.48 -5.04 1.12
C LEU A 127 -10.38 -5.50 2.57
N SER A 128 -10.37 -6.81 2.76
CA SER A 128 -9.97 -7.44 4.02
C SER A 128 -8.97 -8.56 3.72
N GLY A 129 -7.85 -8.57 4.41
CA GLY A 129 -6.82 -9.58 4.24
C GLY A 129 -6.53 -10.37 5.50
N LYS A 130 -6.16 -11.63 5.33
CA LYS A 130 -5.66 -12.53 6.38
C LYS A 130 -4.37 -13.21 5.93
N TRP A 131 -3.34 -13.19 6.76
CA TRP A 131 -2.10 -13.90 6.52
C TRP A 131 -2.33 -15.40 6.66
N ILE A 132 -1.93 -16.17 5.65
CA ILE A 132 -2.18 -17.63 5.59
C ILE A 132 -0.90 -18.47 5.49
N GLY A 133 0.28 -17.85 5.38
CA GLY A 133 1.54 -18.58 5.40
C GLY A 133 2.69 -17.86 4.73
N LYS A 134 3.77 -18.60 4.50
CA LYS A 134 4.89 -18.12 3.66
C LYS A 134 4.50 -18.24 2.19
N CYS A 135 5.03 -17.35 1.37
CA CYS A 135 4.95 -17.48 -0.08
C CYS A 135 5.59 -18.79 -0.55
N GLN A 136 4.93 -19.47 -1.49
CA GLN A 136 5.56 -20.57 -2.21
C GLN A 136 6.59 -19.97 -3.19
N LYS A 137 7.77 -20.58 -3.25
CA LYS A 137 8.85 -20.17 -4.16
C LYS A 137 8.57 -20.62 -5.58
#